data_AF-A0A2K4ZP48-F1
#
_entry.id   AF-A0A2K4ZP48-F1
#
_cell.length_a   1.000
_cell.length_b   1.000
_cell.length_c   1.000
_cell.angle_alpha   90.00
_cell.angle_beta   90.00
_cell.angle_gamma   90.00
#
_symmetry.space_group_name_H-M   'P 1'
#
loop_
_entity.id
_entity.type
_entity.pdbx_description
1 polymer ?
#
loop_
_entity_poly.entity_id
_entity_poly.type
_entity_poly.pdbx_seq_one_letter_code
_entity_poly.pdbx_strand_id
1 'polypeptide(L)'
;MKEGLTLNEMAAEITRQNSMKEDYLVDTRSLQMEPYDSQIYLHMFDGNTEPVEPMQVNTIAHRQFGTHLKIPAPYYDRMLTEKPELLAANVNAWLQHSPSKRLLRTMGGTARAFLSNRYRRIDNMEIATAVLPIIGQMEGARFESCQITDSRMYMKVVNPRLEAEVVPGDIVQAGVIISNSETGMGAVSIQPLVYRLVCSNGMIVNDAQTRRNHVGRVNDMEDNFQLYSEKTLAADDKAFILKIQDTVRAAVEEARFAQVVGLMQNASQAEMNTKDVPGIVKLASREFHITDDEGEGILQHLIEGKDLTLYGLSNAVTRHSQDVENYDRATQLESIGYNILSMPARQWNRINQMAA
;
A
#
# COMPACT_ATOMS: atom_id res chain seq x y z
N MET A 1 14.05 -4.04 -7.45
CA MET A 1 12.88 -3.85 -6.58
C MET A 1 12.92 -4.97 -5.58
N LYS A 2 12.25 -4.84 -4.44
CA LYS A 2 12.19 -5.97 -3.51
C LYS A 2 11.54 -7.17 -4.21
N GLU A 3 12.19 -8.32 -4.12
CA GLU A 3 11.66 -9.58 -4.63
C GLU A 3 10.36 -9.93 -3.90
N GLY A 4 9.42 -10.50 -4.65
CA GLY A 4 8.11 -10.88 -4.13
C GLY A 4 7.67 -12.22 -4.71
N LEU A 5 6.38 -12.49 -4.65
CA LEU A 5 5.78 -13.70 -5.21
C LEU A 5 5.90 -13.70 -6.74
N THR A 6 6.08 -14.89 -7.30
CA THR A 6 5.85 -15.12 -8.73
C THR A 6 4.38 -14.87 -9.09
N LEU A 7 4.07 -14.66 -10.36
CA LEU A 7 2.68 -14.48 -10.82
C LEU A 7 1.79 -15.68 -10.44
N ASN A 8 2.32 -16.90 -10.52
CA ASN A 8 1.57 -18.11 -10.18
C ASN A 8 1.30 -18.21 -8.68
N GLU A 9 2.29 -17.91 -7.84
CA GLU A 9 2.12 -17.87 -6.38
C GLU A 9 1.15 -16.76 -5.97
N MET A 10 1.25 -15.59 -6.60
CA MET A 10 0.31 -14.50 -6.37
C MET A 10 -1.12 -14.90 -6.74
N ALA A 11 -1.33 -15.50 -7.91
CA ALA A 11 -2.65 -15.95 -8.34
C ALA A 11 -3.23 -17.02 -7.41
N ALA A 12 -2.39 -17.97 -6.96
CA ALA A 12 -2.76 -18.97 -5.98
C ALA A 12 -3.16 -18.34 -4.65
N GLU A 13 -2.40 -17.37 -4.15
CA GLU A 13 -2.66 -16.69 -2.88
C GLU A 13 -3.91 -15.80 -2.94
N ILE A 14 -4.13 -15.06 -4.02
CA ILE A 14 -5.39 -14.30 -4.23
C ILE A 14 -6.58 -15.25 -4.20
N THR A 15 -6.48 -16.39 -4.90
CA THR A 15 -7.56 -17.40 -4.94
C THR A 15 -7.83 -18.00 -3.57
N ARG A 16 -6.76 -18.38 -2.85
CA ARG A 16 -6.84 -18.94 -1.50
C ARG A 16 -7.49 -17.95 -0.53
N GLN A 17 -7.00 -16.71 -0.46
CA GLN A 17 -7.59 -15.67 0.40
C GLN A 17 -9.05 -15.40 0.02
N ASN A 18 -9.37 -15.33 -1.27
CA ASN A 18 -10.75 -15.13 -1.72
C ASN A 18 -11.71 -16.22 -1.26
N SER A 19 -11.26 -17.47 -1.20
CA SER A 19 -12.08 -18.60 -0.72
C SER A 19 -12.26 -18.65 0.81
N MET A 20 -11.42 -17.96 1.57
CA MET A 20 -11.42 -18.00 3.04
C MET A 20 -11.96 -16.73 3.69
N LYS A 21 -12.16 -15.65 2.92
CA LYS A 21 -12.67 -14.39 3.42
C LYS A 21 -14.17 -14.47 3.62
N GLU A 22 -14.60 -14.05 4.80
CA GLU A 22 -16.02 -13.88 5.09
C GLU A 22 -16.23 -12.54 5.77
N ASP A 23 -17.38 -11.93 5.50
CA ASP A 23 -17.69 -10.59 5.96
C ASP A 23 -19.04 -10.55 6.67
N TYR A 24 -19.04 -9.91 7.83
CA TYR A 24 -20.20 -9.83 8.72
C TYR A 24 -20.54 -8.37 8.98
N LEU A 25 -21.81 -8.01 8.78
CA LEU A 25 -22.33 -6.73 9.26
C LEU A 25 -22.84 -6.93 10.69
N VAL A 26 -22.13 -6.39 11.67
CA VAL A 26 -22.35 -6.66 13.09
C VAL A 26 -22.70 -5.39 13.84
N ASP A 27 -23.62 -5.50 14.80
CA ASP A 27 -23.75 -4.50 15.85
C ASP A 27 -22.58 -4.68 16.84
N THR A 28 -21.92 -3.60 17.26
CA THR A 28 -20.79 -3.72 18.19
C THR A 28 -21.14 -4.40 19.51
N ARG A 29 -22.41 -4.40 19.92
CA ARG A 29 -22.87 -5.09 21.13
C ARG A 29 -22.84 -6.61 21.04
N SER A 30 -22.81 -7.14 19.82
CA SER A 30 -22.64 -8.57 19.54
C SER A 30 -21.19 -9.01 19.63
N LEU A 31 -20.24 -8.09 19.78
CA LEU A 31 -18.82 -8.39 19.82
C LEU A 31 -18.31 -8.40 21.26
N GLN A 32 -17.49 -9.39 21.60
CA GLN A 32 -16.82 -9.46 22.88
C GLN A 32 -15.36 -9.91 22.69
N MET A 33 -14.42 -9.14 23.19
CA MET A 33 -13.03 -9.56 23.33
C MET A 33 -12.86 -10.40 24.60
N GLU A 34 -12.16 -11.52 24.48
CA GLU A 34 -11.76 -12.38 25.58
C GLU A 34 -10.25 -12.66 25.50
N PRO A 35 -9.49 -12.44 26.59
CA PRO A 35 -8.09 -12.85 26.64
C PRO A 35 -7.97 -14.35 26.89
N TYR A 36 -7.13 -15.02 26.10
CA TYR A 36 -6.80 -16.43 26.30
C TYR A 36 -5.34 -16.67 25.91
N ASP A 37 -4.57 -17.32 26.79
CA ASP A 37 -3.15 -17.66 26.59
C ASP A 37 -2.29 -16.50 26.03
N SER A 38 -2.40 -15.33 26.68
CA SER A 38 -1.70 -14.09 26.28
C SER A 38 -2.10 -13.52 24.90
N GLN A 39 -3.17 -14.02 24.28
CA GLN A 39 -3.76 -13.49 23.06
C GLN A 39 -5.16 -12.94 23.30
N ILE A 40 -5.68 -12.17 22.35
CA ILE A 40 -7.07 -11.67 22.37
C ILE A 40 -7.86 -12.38 21.28
N TYR A 41 -8.97 -13.00 21.69
CA TYR A 41 -9.97 -13.58 20.82
C TYR A 41 -11.20 -12.68 20.76
N LEU A 42 -11.85 -12.62 19.60
CA LEU A 42 -13.08 -11.89 19.35
C LEU A 42 -14.20 -12.88 19.14
N HIS A 43 -15.14 -12.86 20.07
CA HIS A 43 -16.40 -13.57 20.02
C HIS A 43 -17.44 -12.72 19.30
N MET A 44 -18.31 -13.39 18.56
CA MET A 44 -19.42 -12.75 17.85
C MET A 44 -20.70 -13.50 18.19
N PHE A 45 -21.62 -12.83 18.88
CA PHE A 45 -22.88 -13.40 19.35
C PHE A 45 -24.08 -12.92 18.51
N ASP A 46 -24.97 -13.86 18.19
CA ASP A 46 -26.33 -13.60 17.73
C ASP A 46 -27.31 -14.16 18.76
N GLY A 47 -27.86 -13.27 19.59
CA GLY A 47 -28.63 -13.64 20.77
C GLY A 47 -27.80 -14.49 21.75
N ASN A 48 -28.23 -15.74 21.96
CA ASN A 48 -27.56 -16.70 22.85
C ASN A 48 -26.66 -17.69 22.09
N THR A 49 -26.45 -17.48 20.79
CA THR A 49 -25.64 -18.36 19.95
C THR A 49 -24.38 -17.65 19.48
N GLU A 50 -23.32 -18.41 19.27
CA GLU A 50 -22.08 -17.93 18.69
C GLU A 50 -21.97 -18.50 17.26
N PRO A 51 -22.42 -17.77 16.22
CA PRO A 51 -22.47 -18.27 14.85
C PRO A 51 -21.11 -18.58 14.22
N VAL A 52 -20.02 -18.06 14.78
CA VAL A 52 -18.65 -18.24 14.28
C VAL A 52 -17.75 -18.57 15.46
N GLU A 53 -16.79 -19.48 15.26
CA GLU A 53 -15.80 -19.79 16.29
C GLU A 53 -15.00 -18.53 16.70
N PRO A 54 -14.55 -18.43 17.97
CA PRO A 54 -13.78 -17.29 18.45
C PRO A 54 -12.55 -17.02 17.58
N MET A 55 -12.42 -15.78 17.11
CA MET A 55 -11.38 -15.42 16.15
C MET A 55 -10.21 -14.72 16.81
N GLN A 56 -8.97 -15.02 16.41
CA GLN A 56 -7.83 -14.19 16.79
C GLN A 56 -7.98 -12.78 16.22
N VAL A 57 -7.56 -11.76 16.95
CA VAL A 57 -7.58 -10.37 16.47
C VAL A 57 -6.19 -10.00 15.95
N ASN A 58 -6.09 -9.66 14.67
CA ASN A 58 -4.80 -9.23 14.12
C ASN A 58 -4.48 -7.77 14.47
N THR A 59 -3.24 -7.36 14.18
CA THR A 59 -2.76 -6.00 14.43
C THR A 59 -3.63 -4.92 13.76
N ILE A 60 -4.09 -5.15 12.53
CA ILE A 60 -4.92 -4.16 11.80
C ILE A 60 -6.26 -3.96 12.52
N ALA A 61 -6.94 -5.05 12.86
CA ALA A 61 -8.21 -5.01 13.58
C ALA A 61 -8.04 -4.35 14.95
N HIS A 62 -6.99 -4.69 15.71
CA HIS A 62 -6.67 -4.02 16.98
C HIS A 62 -6.56 -2.49 16.83
N ARG A 63 -5.82 -2.01 15.82
CA ARG A 63 -5.69 -0.58 15.55
C ARG A 63 -7.02 0.06 15.16
N GLN A 64 -7.86 -0.66 14.44
CA GLN A 64 -9.17 -0.17 14.02
C GLN A 64 -10.16 -0.11 15.19
N PHE A 65 -10.14 -1.08 16.09
CA PHE A 65 -10.86 -1.01 17.36
C PHE A 65 -10.39 0.18 18.19
N GLY A 66 -9.08 0.33 18.41
CA GLY A 66 -8.52 1.47 19.15
C GLY A 66 -8.93 2.81 18.55
N THR A 67 -8.84 2.96 17.23
CA THR A 67 -9.27 4.18 16.51
C THR A 67 -10.76 4.46 16.66
N HIS A 68 -11.60 3.44 16.46
CA HIS A 68 -13.06 3.59 16.58
C HIS A 68 -13.49 4.00 17.98
N LEU A 69 -12.89 3.38 19.00
CA LEU A 69 -13.17 3.62 20.41
C LEU A 69 -12.39 4.80 20.99
N LYS A 70 -11.58 5.47 20.16
CA LYS A 70 -10.72 6.62 20.54
C LYS A 70 -9.75 6.31 21.68
N ILE A 71 -9.26 5.08 21.75
CA ILE A 71 -8.23 4.66 22.69
C ILE A 71 -6.87 5.00 22.09
N PRO A 72 -6.00 5.79 22.78
CA PRO A 72 -4.68 6.13 22.26
C PRO A 72 -3.84 4.89 21.96
N ALA A 73 -3.22 4.85 20.78
CA ALA A 73 -2.44 3.71 20.29
C ALA A 73 -1.37 3.20 21.28
N PRO A 74 -0.52 4.05 21.89
CA PRO A 74 0.48 3.58 22.86
C PRO A 74 -0.15 2.92 24.10
N TYR A 75 -1.30 3.42 24.54
CA TYR A 75 -2.01 2.86 25.68
C TYR A 75 -2.68 1.52 25.31
N TYR A 76 -3.26 1.44 24.11
CA TYR A 76 -3.81 0.19 23.58
C TYR A 76 -2.74 -0.91 23.54
N ASP A 77 -1.56 -0.62 23.00
CA ASP A 77 -0.47 -1.59 22.87
C ASP A 77 0.08 -2.05 24.22
N ARG A 78 0.19 -1.10 25.14
CA ARG A 78 0.59 -1.39 26.51
C ARG A 78 -0.40 -2.36 27.16
N MET A 79 -1.71 -2.11 27.03
CA MET A 79 -2.70 -3.05 27.55
C MET A 79 -2.67 -4.38 26.82
N LEU A 80 -2.55 -4.39 25.50
CA LEU A 80 -2.47 -5.62 24.70
C LEU A 80 -1.32 -6.54 25.18
N THR A 81 -0.17 -5.94 25.52
CA THR A 81 1.03 -6.70 25.91
C THR A 81 1.08 -6.99 27.41
N GLU A 82 0.82 -6.00 28.26
CA GLU A 82 1.05 -6.10 29.72
C GLU A 82 -0.20 -6.50 30.50
N LYS A 83 -1.40 -6.16 30.01
CA LYS A 83 -2.68 -6.30 30.72
C LYS A 83 -3.86 -6.58 29.76
N PRO A 84 -3.86 -7.73 29.03
CA PRO A 84 -4.88 -8.03 28.02
C PRO A 84 -6.31 -8.10 28.60
N GLU A 85 -6.47 -8.51 29.85
CA GLU A 85 -7.72 -8.44 30.63
C GLU A 85 -8.31 -7.02 30.67
N LEU A 86 -7.46 -6.01 30.91
CA LEU A 86 -7.87 -4.61 30.96
C LEU A 86 -8.23 -4.10 29.55
N LEU A 87 -7.51 -4.55 28.52
CA LEU A 87 -7.84 -4.23 27.14
C LEU A 87 -9.24 -4.73 26.80
N ALA A 88 -9.50 -6.02 27.04
CA ALA A 88 -10.78 -6.66 26.76
C ALA A 88 -11.92 -5.97 27.51
N ALA A 89 -11.77 -5.75 28.82
CA ALA A 89 -12.76 -5.06 29.63
C ALA A 89 -13.08 -3.66 29.10
N ASN A 90 -12.07 -2.87 28.74
CA ASN A 90 -12.25 -1.52 28.21
C ASN A 90 -12.93 -1.55 26.83
N VAL A 91 -12.46 -2.40 25.91
CA VAL A 91 -13.04 -2.52 24.57
C VAL A 91 -14.51 -2.94 24.67
N ASN A 92 -14.81 -3.98 25.43
CA ASN A 92 -16.17 -4.48 25.61
C ASN A 92 -17.09 -3.41 26.21
N ALA A 93 -16.64 -2.70 27.25
CA ALA A 93 -17.41 -1.62 27.85
C ALA A 93 -17.77 -0.52 26.84
N TRP A 94 -16.82 -0.08 26.02
CA TRP A 94 -17.06 0.97 25.03
C TRP A 94 -17.93 0.52 23.84
N LEU A 95 -17.77 -0.73 23.38
CA LEU A 95 -18.62 -1.32 22.34
C LEU A 95 -20.10 -1.39 22.76
N GLN A 96 -20.35 -1.59 24.07
CA GLN A 96 -21.69 -1.57 24.66
C GLN A 96 -22.22 -0.15 24.90
N HIS A 97 -21.36 0.78 25.35
CA HIS A 97 -21.77 2.14 25.70
C HIS A 97 -22.16 3.00 24.48
N SER A 98 -21.49 2.83 23.35
CA SER A 98 -21.73 3.61 22.13
C SER A 98 -21.91 2.68 20.93
N PRO A 99 -23.06 1.97 20.85
CA PRO A 99 -23.28 0.94 19.86
C PRO A 99 -23.28 1.51 18.44
N SER A 100 -22.71 0.77 17.51
CA SER A 100 -22.76 1.11 16.09
C SER A 100 -22.74 -0.14 15.21
N LYS A 101 -23.22 -0.02 13.96
CA LYS A 101 -23.07 -1.08 12.95
C LYS A 101 -21.70 -0.99 12.31
N ARG A 102 -21.01 -2.12 12.22
CA ARG A 102 -19.63 -2.23 11.71
C ARG A 102 -19.52 -3.42 10.77
N LEU A 103 -18.61 -3.32 9.82
CA LEU A 103 -18.29 -4.40 8.91
C LEU A 103 -17.06 -5.12 9.45
N LEU A 104 -17.22 -6.37 9.88
CA LEU A 104 -16.13 -7.22 10.33
C LEU A 104 -15.72 -8.15 9.18
N ARG A 105 -14.49 -7.99 8.69
CA ARG A 105 -13.89 -8.90 7.71
C ARG A 105 -13.05 -9.93 8.44
N THR A 106 -13.24 -11.19 8.09
CA THR A 106 -12.59 -12.35 8.70
C THR A 106 -11.85 -13.15 7.63
N MET A 107 -10.84 -13.92 8.05
CA MET A 107 -10.13 -14.83 7.16
C MET A 107 -9.46 -15.94 7.98
N GLY A 108 -9.85 -17.19 7.76
CA GLY A 108 -9.20 -18.36 8.37
C GLY A 108 -9.08 -18.29 9.90
N GLY A 109 -10.18 -17.99 10.61
CA GLY A 109 -10.20 -17.90 12.07
C GLY A 109 -9.61 -16.61 12.66
N THR A 110 -9.36 -15.60 11.82
CA THR A 110 -8.83 -14.30 12.26
C THR A 110 -9.80 -13.17 11.91
N ALA A 111 -10.09 -12.30 12.88
CA ALA A 111 -10.68 -10.99 12.66
C ALA A 111 -9.63 -10.10 11.96
N ARG A 112 -9.76 -9.99 10.64
CA ARG A 112 -8.76 -9.38 9.76
C ARG A 112 -8.89 -7.86 9.68
N ALA A 113 -10.11 -7.34 9.71
CA ALA A 113 -10.38 -5.90 9.73
C ALA A 113 -11.74 -5.55 10.36
N PHE A 114 -11.81 -4.42 11.05
CA PHE A 114 -12.98 -3.84 11.70
C PHE A 114 -13.32 -2.47 11.08
N LEU A 115 -14.24 -2.47 10.12
CA LEU A 115 -14.46 -1.39 9.16
C LEU A 115 -15.80 -0.68 9.40
N SER A 116 -15.95 0.52 8.83
CA SER A 116 -17.25 1.21 8.83
C SER A 116 -18.26 0.42 7.99
N ASN A 117 -19.54 0.45 8.38
CA ASN A 117 -20.64 -0.08 7.55
C ASN A 117 -20.83 0.65 6.20
N ARG A 118 -20.11 1.75 5.95
CA ARG A 118 -20.05 2.44 4.65
C ARG A 118 -18.87 2.01 3.77
N TYR A 119 -18.03 1.10 4.24
CA TYR A 119 -16.84 0.68 3.51
C TYR A 119 -17.24 -0.17 2.29
N ARG A 120 -16.98 0.33 1.08
CA ARG A 120 -17.11 -0.45 -0.16
C ARG A 120 -15.83 -1.24 -0.37
N ARG A 121 -15.88 -2.50 0.05
CA ARG A 121 -14.83 -3.47 -0.28
C ARG A 121 -14.69 -3.55 -1.79
N ILE A 122 -13.44 -3.59 -2.24
CA ILE A 122 -13.07 -3.94 -3.60
C ILE A 122 -11.99 -4.98 -3.40
N ASP A 123 -12.28 -6.20 -3.79
CA ASP A 123 -11.40 -7.31 -3.50
C ASP A 123 -10.22 -7.38 -4.50
N ASN A 124 -9.09 -7.86 -4.03
CA ASN A 124 -7.88 -8.15 -4.78
C ASN A 124 -8.17 -9.06 -5.97
N MET A 125 -9.11 -10.00 -5.82
CA MET A 125 -9.58 -10.85 -6.92
C MET A 125 -10.28 -10.03 -8.02
N GLU A 126 -11.12 -9.05 -7.65
CA GLU A 126 -11.76 -8.15 -8.61
C GLU A 126 -10.73 -7.29 -9.34
N ILE A 127 -9.76 -6.74 -8.61
CA ILE A 127 -8.66 -5.95 -9.18
C ILE A 127 -7.85 -6.79 -10.15
N ALA A 128 -7.39 -7.98 -9.74
CA ALA A 128 -6.61 -8.89 -10.57
C ALA A 128 -7.38 -9.25 -11.85
N THR A 129 -8.65 -9.66 -11.72
CA THR A 129 -9.52 -10.00 -12.86
C THR A 129 -9.67 -8.83 -13.84
N ALA A 130 -9.73 -7.60 -13.33
CA ALA A 130 -9.85 -6.41 -14.17
C ALA A 130 -8.55 -6.07 -14.93
N VAL A 131 -7.38 -6.22 -14.30
CA VAL A 131 -6.10 -5.76 -14.85
C VAL A 131 -5.35 -6.82 -15.66
N LEU A 132 -5.43 -8.11 -15.29
CA LEU A 132 -4.68 -9.18 -15.95
C LEU A 132 -4.94 -9.26 -17.46
N PRO A 133 -6.18 -9.13 -17.97
CA PRO A 133 -6.43 -9.14 -19.41
C PRO A 133 -5.78 -7.96 -20.14
N ILE A 134 -5.68 -6.79 -19.50
CA ILE A 134 -5.03 -5.61 -20.08
C ILE A 134 -3.54 -5.82 -20.17
N ILE A 135 -2.93 -6.30 -19.09
CA ILE A 135 -1.50 -6.61 -19.04
C ILE A 135 -1.16 -7.70 -20.07
N GLY A 136 -1.99 -8.73 -20.22
CA GLY A 136 -1.80 -9.78 -21.23
C GLY A 136 -1.91 -9.30 -22.69
N GLN A 137 -2.56 -8.16 -22.95
CA GLN A 137 -2.60 -7.52 -24.26
C GLN A 137 -1.38 -6.62 -24.53
N MET A 138 -0.64 -6.25 -23.48
CA MET A 138 0.56 -5.44 -23.60
C MET A 138 1.74 -6.33 -24.01
N GLU A 139 2.06 -6.32 -25.30
CA GLU A 139 3.16 -7.12 -25.84
C GLU A 139 4.47 -6.87 -25.09
N GLY A 140 5.08 -7.95 -24.60
CA GLY A 140 6.33 -7.92 -23.84
C GLY A 140 6.18 -7.52 -22.37
N ALA A 141 5.00 -7.11 -21.90
CA ALA A 141 4.81 -6.74 -20.51
C ALA A 141 5.03 -7.94 -19.58
N ARG A 142 5.70 -7.68 -18.45
CA ARG A 142 6.02 -8.71 -17.45
C ARG A 142 5.78 -8.19 -16.04
N PHE A 143 5.37 -9.09 -15.15
CA PHE A 143 5.33 -8.83 -13.73
C PHE A 143 6.75 -8.90 -13.19
N GLU A 144 7.24 -7.77 -12.70
CA GLU A 144 8.61 -7.63 -12.23
C GLU A 144 8.69 -7.83 -10.71
N SER A 145 7.65 -7.45 -9.97
CA SER A 145 7.53 -7.74 -8.53
C SER A 145 6.08 -7.68 -8.08
N CYS A 146 5.67 -8.65 -7.28
CA CYS A 146 4.30 -8.83 -6.81
C CYS A 146 4.29 -9.24 -5.35
N GLN A 147 3.35 -8.75 -4.54
CA GLN A 147 3.23 -9.20 -3.16
C GLN A 147 1.83 -8.99 -2.60
N ILE A 148 1.45 -9.84 -1.65
CA ILE A 148 0.26 -9.64 -0.81
C ILE A 148 0.75 -9.60 0.64
N THR A 149 0.60 -8.44 1.27
CA THR A 149 0.84 -8.24 2.70
C THR A 149 -0.48 -8.29 3.47
N ASP A 150 -0.41 -8.20 4.79
CA ASP A 150 -1.61 -8.10 5.62
C ASP A 150 -2.45 -6.86 5.26
N SER A 151 -1.76 -5.79 4.84
CA SER A 151 -2.37 -4.49 4.56
C SER A 151 -2.83 -4.35 3.11
N ARG A 152 -2.05 -4.87 2.14
CA ARG A 152 -2.18 -4.51 0.72
C ARG A 152 -1.75 -5.62 -0.23
N MET A 153 -2.31 -5.59 -1.43
CA MET A 153 -1.79 -6.27 -2.61
C MET A 153 -1.02 -5.27 -3.49
N TYR A 154 0.07 -5.72 -4.11
CA TYR A 154 0.89 -4.96 -5.06
C TYR A 154 1.19 -5.79 -6.31
N MET A 155 1.00 -5.19 -7.48
CA MET A 155 1.43 -5.73 -8.78
C MET A 155 2.27 -4.66 -9.48
N LYS A 156 3.56 -4.92 -9.69
CA LYS A 156 4.47 -4.04 -10.44
C LYS A 156 4.77 -4.68 -11.78
N VAL A 157 4.35 -4.02 -12.84
CA VAL A 157 4.44 -4.50 -14.23
C VAL A 157 5.33 -3.57 -15.02
N VAL A 158 6.22 -4.13 -15.84
CA VAL A 158 7.13 -3.38 -16.70
C VAL A 158 6.80 -3.67 -18.16
N ASN A 159 6.83 -2.64 -18.99
CA ASN A 159 6.66 -2.70 -20.44
C ASN A 159 8.01 -2.40 -21.13
N PRO A 160 8.78 -3.43 -21.53
CA PRO A 160 10.09 -3.24 -22.15
C PRO A 160 10.07 -2.58 -23.53
N ARG A 161 8.90 -2.44 -24.19
CA ARG A 161 8.83 -1.74 -25.49
C ARG A 161 8.92 -0.22 -25.36
N LEU A 162 8.68 0.32 -24.16
CA LEU A 162 8.77 1.73 -23.87
C LEU A 162 9.96 1.97 -22.96
N GLU A 163 11.10 2.24 -23.56
CA GLU A 163 12.37 2.47 -22.86
C GLU A 163 13.03 3.76 -23.32
N ALA A 164 13.87 4.32 -22.46
CA ALA A 164 14.64 5.51 -22.75
C ALA A 164 15.96 5.48 -21.98
N GLU A 165 16.97 6.13 -22.53
CA GLU A 165 18.25 6.33 -21.88
C GLU A 165 18.22 7.68 -21.13
N VAL A 166 18.48 7.66 -19.82
CA VAL A 166 18.52 8.88 -18.99
C VAL A 166 19.89 9.54 -19.11
N VAL A 167 20.93 8.75 -18.90
CA VAL A 167 22.34 9.11 -19.13
C VAL A 167 23.01 7.95 -19.87
N PRO A 168 24.15 8.15 -20.55
CA PRO A 168 24.79 7.09 -21.33
C PRO A 168 25.01 5.80 -20.51
N GLY A 169 24.43 4.69 -20.97
CA GLY A 169 24.46 3.38 -20.34
C GLY A 169 23.37 3.12 -19.27
N ASP A 170 22.51 4.10 -18.98
CA ASP A 170 21.46 3.97 -17.96
C ASP A 170 20.05 4.00 -18.57
N ILE A 171 19.58 2.81 -18.91
CA ILE A 171 18.29 2.59 -19.57
C ILE A 171 17.20 2.36 -18.51
N VAL A 172 16.07 3.02 -18.72
CA VAL A 172 14.86 2.86 -17.93
C VAL A 172 13.69 2.42 -18.81
N GLN A 173 12.78 1.63 -18.24
CA GLN A 173 11.59 1.12 -18.89
C GLN A 173 10.34 1.64 -18.19
N ALA A 174 9.28 1.90 -18.94
CA ALA A 174 7.99 2.28 -18.39
C ALA A 174 7.33 1.08 -17.70
N GLY A 175 6.49 1.36 -16.73
CA GLY A 175 5.74 0.37 -16.00
C GLY A 175 4.54 0.98 -15.29
N VAL A 176 3.84 0.12 -14.57
CA VAL A 176 2.69 0.49 -13.74
C VAL A 176 2.73 -0.31 -12.45
N ILE A 177 2.42 0.37 -11.35
CA ILE A 177 2.10 -0.27 -10.07
C ILE A 177 0.59 -0.20 -9.84
N ILE A 178 -0.01 -1.34 -9.58
CA ILE A 178 -1.39 -1.45 -9.10
C ILE A 178 -1.33 -1.92 -7.64
N SER A 179 -2.01 -1.22 -6.76
CA SER A 179 -2.15 -1.64 -5.37
C SER A 179 -3.58 -1.51 -4.87
N ASN A 180 -3.95 -2.35 -3.92
CA ASN A 180 -5.27 -2.36 -3.30
C ASN A 180 -5.18 -2.77 -1.83
N SER A 181 -6.11 -2.29 -1.01
CA SER A 181 -6.23 -2.71 0.39
C SER A 181 -7.67 -3.13 0.67
N GLU A 182 -7.83 -4.38 1.07
CA GLU A 182 -9.10 -4.96 1.49
C GLU A 182 -9.42 -4.76 2.98
N THR A 183 -8.44 -4.23 3.73
CA THR A 183 -8.47 -4.11 5.19
C THR A 183 -8.60 -2.66 5.63
N GLY A 184 -8.92 -1.73 4.73
CA GLY A 184 -9.08 -0.30 5.03
C GLY A 184 -7.77 0.46 5.24
N MET A 185 -6.62 -0.16 4.96
CA MET A 185 -5.29 0.45 5.08
C MET A 185 -4.85 1.23 3.83
N GLY A 186 -5.74 1.36 2.84
CA GLY A 186 -5.45 2.00 1.57
C GLY A 186 -6.68 2.12 0.68
N ALA A 187 -6.43 2.60 -0.52
CA ALA A 187 -7.37 2.69 -1.62
C ALA A 187 -6.85 1.84 -2.78
N VAL A 188 -7.70 1.57 -3.77
CA VAL A 188 -7.22 1.17 -5.08
C VAL A 188 -6.36 2.29 -5.64
N SER A 189 -5.12 2.00 -5.99
CA SER A 189 -4.16 2.95 -6.55
C SER A 189 -3.52 2.36 -7.81
N ILE A 190 -3.52 3.13 -8.89
CA ILE A 190 -2.81 2.81 -10.12
C ILE A 190 -1.90 3.99 -10.42
N GLN A 191 -0.60 3.72 -10.53
CA GLN A 191 0.43 4.75 -10.71
C GLN A 191 1.44 4.29 -11.75
N PRO A 192 1.99 5.21 -12.56
CA PRO A 192 3.15 4.89 -13.38
C PRO A 192 4.35 4.48 -12.51
N LEU A 193 5.15 3.61 -13.07
CA LEU A 193 6.41 3.13 -12.51
C LEU A 193 7.50 3.34 -13.56
N VAL A 194 8.69 3.75 -13.15
CA VAL A 194 9.88 3.71 -13.99
C VAL A 194 10.81 2.63 -13.43
N TYR A 195 11.20 1.69 -14.28
CA TYR A 195 12.05 0.57 -13.93
C TYR A 195 13.45 0.75 -14.53
N ARG A 196 14.46 0.88 -13.67
CA ARG A 196 15.85 1.14 -14.07
C ARG A 196 16.63 -0.15 -14.22
N LEU A 197 17.17 -0.44 -15.41
CA LEU A 197 17.76 -1.73 -15.75
C LEU A 197 19.08 -2.00 -15.01
N VAL A 198 19.93 -0.98 -14.82
CA VAL A 198 21.28 -1.15 -14.24
C VAL A 198 21.25 -1.71 -12.81
N CYS A 199 20.22 -1.35 -12.02
CA CYS A 199 20.08 -1.81 -10.64
C CYS A 199 18.77 -2.55 -10.39
N SER A 200 17.97 -2.79 -11.43
CA SER A 200 16.62 -3.36 -11.33
C SER A 200 15.70 -2.57 -10.39
N ASN A 201 15.90 -1.26 -10.19
CA ASN A 201 15.15 -0.46 -9.22
C ASN A 201 13.81 0.00 -9.81
N GLY A 202 12.78 0.11 -8.96
CA GLY A 202 11.50 0.71 -9.32
C GLY A 202 11.36 2.09 -8.70
N MET A 203 10.87 3.05 -9.47
CA MET A 203 10.50 4.38 -9.00
C MET A 203 9.02 4.63 -9.28
N ILE A 204 8.23 4.87 -8.24
CA ILE A 204 6.78 5.08 -8.36
C ILE A 204 6.50 6.57 -8.55
N VAL A 205 5.84 6.91 -9.65
CA VAL A 205 5.55 8.30 -10.04
C VAL A 205 4.32 8.79 -9.29
N ASN A 206 4.48 9.80 -8.43
CA ASN A 206 3.40 10.27 -7.54
C ASN A 206 2.50 11.35 -8.14
N ASP A 207 2.99 12.13 -9.10
CA ASP A 207 2.22 13.22 -9.74
C ASP A 207 1.09 12.71 -10.66
N ALA A 208 1.10 11.41 -10.91
CA ALA A 208 0.28 10.73 -11.90
C ALA A 208 -0.66 9.69 -11.26
N GLN A 209 -1.00 9.85 -9.98
CA GLN A 209 -1.77 8.87 -9.24
C GLN A 209 -3.26 8.93 -9.57
N THR A 210 -3.82 7.79 -9.98
CA THR A 210 -5.27 7.59 -9.96
C THR A 210 -5.64 6.77 -8.75
N ARG A 211 -6.46 7.35 -7.86
CA ARG A 211 -6.86 6.76 -6.60
C ARG A 211 -8.37 6.65 -6.50
N ARG A 212 -8.86 5.51 -6.03
CA ARG A 212 -10.28 5.31 -5.73
C ARG A 212 -10.47 4.80 -4.31
N ASN A 213 -11.07 5.63 -3.48
CA ASN A 213 -11.36 5.27 -2.10
C ASN A 213 -12.50 4.23 -2.02
N HIS A 214 -12.41 3.36 -1.02
CA HIS A 214 -13.41 2.34 -0.68
C HIS A 214 -14.63 2.95 0.06
N VAL A 215 -15.19 4.02 -0.49
CA VAL A 215 -16.38 4.67 0.08
C VAL A 215 -17.60 4.16 -0.68
N GLY A 216 -18.47 3.48 0.06
CA GLY A 216 -19.75 2.97 -0.40
C GLY A 216 -20.93 3.68 0.24
N ARG A 217 -22.11 3.13 0.00
CA ARG A 217 -23.35 3.51 0.69
C ARG A 217 -23.40 2.85 2.07
N VAL A 218 -24.28 3.35 2.94
CA VAL A 218 -24.54 2.72 4.24
C VAL A 218 -25.13 1.34 4.01
N ASN A 219 -24.49 0.29 4.53
CA ASN A 219 -25.07 -1.03 4.59
C ASN A 219 -25.96 -1.11 5.84
N ASP A 220 -27.28 -1.08 5.67
CA ASP A 220 -28.28 -1.33 6.72
C ASP A 220 -29.11 -2.55 6.32
N MET A 221 -29.05 -3.63 7.10
CA MET A 221 -29.87 -4.84 6.86
C MET A 221 -31.34 -4.70 7.31
N GLU A 222 -31.70 -3.63 8.02
CA GLU A 222 -33.10 -3.40 8.45
C GLU A 222 -33.96 -2.73 7.39
N ASP A 223 -33.35 -2.10 6.37
CA ASP A 223 -34.09 -1.67 5.20
C ASP A 223 -34.07 -2.77 4.15
N ASN A 224 -35.22 -3.43 4.07
CA ASN A 224 -35.62 -4.37 3.03
C ASN A 224 -35.82 -3.65 1.68
N PHE A 225 -34.81 -2.91 1.22
CA PHE A 225 -34.77 -2.32 -0.11
C PHE A 225 -33.40 -2.56 -0.73
N GLN A 226 -33.38 -3.48 -1.69
CA GLN A 226 -32.56 -3.35 -2.89
C GLN A 226 -32.72 -1.92 -3.43
N LEU A 227 -31.87 -0.99 -2.97
CA LEU A 227 -31.86 0.40 -3.45
C LEU A 227 -31.43 0.50 -4.93
N TYR A 228 -31.09 -0.65 -5.52
CA TYR A 228 -30.84 -0.84 -6.93
C TYR A 228 -31.18 -2.26 -7.37
N SER A 229 -31.72 -2.38 -8.58
CA SER A 229 -31.87 -3.67 -9.24
C SER A 229 -30.51 -4.34 -9.43
N GLU A 230 -30.46 -5.67 -9.52
CA GLU A 230 -29.24 -6.42 -9.87
C GLU A 230 -28.58 -5.88 -11.14
N LYS A 231 -29.38 -5.39 -12.10
CA LYS A 231 -28.88 -4.76 -13.33
C LYS A 231 -28.04 -3.51 -13.06
N THR A 232 -28.42 -2.71 -12.07
CA THR A 232 -27.69 -1.48 -11.74
C THR A 232 -26.40 -1.79 -11.00
N LEU A 233 -26.39 -2.80 -10.12
CA LEU A 233 -25.16 -3.28 -9.47
C LEU A 233 -24.17 -3.81 -10.53
N ALA A 234 -24.64 -4.67 -11.43
CA ALA A 234 -23.82 -5.18 -12.53
C ALA A 234 -23.30 -4.07 -13.47
N ALA A 235 -24.11 -3.04 -13.73
CA ALA A 235 -23.68 -1.88 -14.53
C ALA A 235 -22.60 -1.05 -13.83
N ASP A 236 -22.74 -0.83 -12.52
CA ASP A 236 -21.76 -0.13 -11.69
C ASP A 236 -20.42 -0.89 -11.64
N ASP A 237 -20.46 -2.22 -11.51
CA ASP A 237 -19.27 -3.06 -11.50
C ASP A 237 -18.58 -3.10 -12.86
N LYS A 238 -19.36 -3.17 -13.95
CA LYS A 238 -18.80 -3.03 -15.31
C LYS A 238 -18.13 -1.68 -15.51
N ALA A 239 -18.78 -0.58 -15.07
CA ALA A 239 -18.19 0.75 -15.14
C ALA A 239 -16.94 0.88 -14.28
N PHE A 240 -16.89 0.20 -13.13
CA PHE A 240 -15.71 0.10 -12.28
C PHE A 240 -14.54 -0.58 -13.02
N ILE A 241 -14.78 -1.75 -13.61
CA ILE A 241 -13.78 -2.50 -14.36
C ILE A 241 -13.23 -1.66 -15.52
N LEU A 242 -14.11 -1.08 -16.33
CA LEU A 242 -13.69 -0.25 -17.48
C LEU A 242 -12.79 0.91 -17.02
N LYS A 243 -13.14 1.61 -15.94
CA LYS A 243 -12.31 2.68 -15.38
C LYS A 243 -10.92 2.20 -14.97
N ILE A 244 -10.82 1.03 -14.34
CA ILE A 244 -9.51 0.46 -13.99
C ILE A 244 -8.70 0.17 -15.25
N GLN A 245 -9.33 -0.44 -16.25
CA GLN A 245 -8.65 -0.80 -17.50
C GLN A 245 -8.12 0.43 -18.24
N ASP A 246 -8.93 1.48 -18.36
CA ASP A 246 -8.51 2.76 -18.96
C ASP A 246 -7.37 3.40 -18.16
N THR A 247 -7.44 3.34 -16.83
CA THR A 247 -6.40 3.90 -15.96
C THR A 247 -5.07 3.17 -16.12
N VAL A 248 -5.08 1.82 -16.20
CA VAL A 248 -3.87 1.04 -16.44
C VAL A 248 -3.23 1.41 -17.78
N ARG A 249 -4.05 1.55 -18.84
CA ARG A 249 -3.57 2.00 -20.16
C ARG A 249 -2.95 3.40 -20.10
N ALA A 250 -3.61 4.34 -19.42
CA ALA A 250 -3.13 5.71 -19.28
C ALA A 250 -1.85 5.84 -18.44
N ALA A 251 -1.64 4.93 -17.47
CA ALA A 251 -0.46 4.94 -16.61
C ALA A 251 0.84 4.57 -17.36
N VAL A 252 0.74 3.87 -18.48
CA VAL A 252 1.88 3.41 -19.30
C VAL A 252 2.00 4.16 -20.63
N GLU A 253 1.39 5.35 -20.73
CA GLU A 253 1.47 6.20 -21.93
C GLU A 253 2.87 6.79 -22.14
N GLU A 254 3.31 6.77 -23.40
CA GLU A 254 4.62 7.26 -23.85
C GLU A 254 4.87 8.72 -23.48
N ALA A 255 3.89 9.60 -23.66
CA ALA A 255 4.04 11.03 -23.34
C ALA A 255 4.34 11.26 -21.85
N ARG A 256 3.71 10.48 -20.96
CA ARG A 256 3.93 10.59 -19.52
C ARG A 256 5.28 10.02 -19.13
N PHE A 257 5.68 8.90 -19.72
CA PHE A 257 7.00 8.32 -19.52
C PHE A 257 8.10 9.30 -19.94
N ALA A 258 7.98 9.93 -21.12
CA ALA A 258 8.93 10.93 -21.60
C ALA A 258 9.07 12.14 -20.66
N GLN A 259 7.98 12.59 -20.03
CA GLN A 259 8.03 13.65 -19.02
C GLN A 259 8.85 13.25 -17.79
N VAL A 260 8.66 12.02 -17.30
CA VAL A 260 9.41 11.51 -16.14
C VAL A 260 10.88 11.33 -16.49
N VAL A 261 11.20 10.81 -17.68
CA VAL A 261 12.58 10.71 -18.19
C VAL A 261 13.23 12.09 -18.26
N GLY A 262 12.51 13.12 -18.71
CA GLY A 262 13.00 14.51 -18.71
C GLY A 262 13.32 15.04 -17.30
N LEU A 263 12.51 14.68 -16.29
CA LEU A 263 12.82 15.00 -14.89
C LEU A 263 14.10 14.28 -14.42
N MET A 264 14.27 13.01 -14.77
CA MET A 264 15.47 12.24 -14.43
C MET A 264 16.73 12.83 -15.09
N GLN A 265 16.64 13.22 -16.36
CA GLN A 265 17.71 13.89 -17.09
C GLN A 265 18.08 15.22 -16.43
N ASN A 266 17.10 16.04 -16.04
CA ASN A 266 17.37 17.29 -15.33
C ASN A 266 18.03 17.05 -13.96
N ALA A 267 17.56 16.05 -13.20
CA ALA A 267 18.13 15.69 -11.91
C ALA A 267 19.56 15.16 -12.02
N SER A 268 19.93 14.53 -13.15
CA SER A 268 21.30 14.07 -13.41
C SER A 268 22.30 15.22 -13.58
N GLN A 269 21.81 16.43 -13.85
CA GLN A 269 22.65 17.64 -13.98
C GLN A 269 22.69 18.46 -12.67
N ALA A 270 21.93 18.05 -11.64
CA ALA A 270 21.85 18.75 -10.37
C ALA A 270 22.89 18.19 -9.39
N GLU A 271 24.09 18.75 -9.42
CA GLU A 271 25.22 18.30 -8.60
C GLU A 271 24.99 18.46 -7.09
N MET A 272 25.48 17.48 -6.35
CA MET A 272 25.58 17.48 -4.89
C MET A 272 26.88 18.15 -4.46
N ASN A 273 26.81 18.95 -3.42
CA ASN A 273 27.97 19.54 -2.77
C ASN A 273 28.74 18.46 -2.01
N THR A 274 30.01 18.29 -2.39
CA THR A 274 30.83 17.18 -1.92
C THR A 274 31.53 17.43 -0.59
N LYS A 275 31.34 18.60 0.05
CA LYS A 275 31.98 18.92 1.34
C LYS A 275 31.50 18.03 2.48
N ASP A 276 30.20 17.72 2.52
CA ASP A 276 29.56 16.87 3.54
C ASP A 276 28.39 16.07 2.93
N VAL A 277 28.74 15.10 2.08
CA VAL A 277 27.76 14.17 1.49
C VAL A 277 26.93 13.45 2.56
N PRO A 278 27.50 12.94 3.68
CA PRO A 278 26.71 12.34 4.76
C PRO A 278 25.67 13.32 5.36
N GLY A 279 26.04 14.59 5.56
CA GLY A 279 25.12 15.63 6.04
C GLY A 279 23.95 15.86 5.08
N ILE A 280 24.19 15.86 3.77
CA ILE A 280 23.13 15.97 2.75
C ILE A 280 22.17 14.79 2.82
N VAL A 281 22.69 13.56 2.87
CA VAL A 281 21.86 12.35 2.98
C VAL A 281 21.03 12.39 4.25
N LYS A 282 21.61 12.83 5.39
CA LYS A 282 20.88 12.95 6.66
C LYS A 282 19.77 14.01 6.60
N LEU A 283 20.04 15.17 6.00
CA LEU A 283 19.04 16.23 5.85
C LEU A 283 17.89 15.80 4.93
N ALA A 284 18.21 15.17 3.79
CA ALA A 284 17.20 14.61 2.90
C ALA A 284 16.40 13.51 3.61
N SER A 285 17.07 12.60 4.31
CA SER A 285 16.42 11.50 5.01
C SER A 285 15.38 11.99 6.03
N ARG A 286 15.75 12.99 6.83
CA ARG A 286 14.82 13.63 7.77
C ARG A 286 13.61 14.26 7.08
N GLU A 287 13.84 14.94 5.97
CA GLU A 287 12.77 15.65 5.25
C GLU A 287 11.78 14.70 4.57
N PHE A 288 12.24 13.52 4.15
CA PHE A 288 11.42 12.51 3.48
C PHE A 288 11.03 11.34 4.40
N HIS A 289 11.21 11.48 5.72
CA HIS A 289 10.85 10.47 6.72
C HIS A 289 11.50 9.10 6.45
N ILE A 290 12.76 9.12 6.05
CA ILE A 290 13.67 7.97 6.01
C ILE A 290 14.30 7.84 7.39
N THR A 291 14.37 6.61 7.89
CA THR A 291 14.96 6.30 9.21
C THR A 291 16.48 6.41 9.17
N ASP A 292 17.13 6.49 10.34
CA ASP A 292 18.59 6.60 10.41
C ASP A 292 19.28 5.37 9.78
N ASP A 293 18.82 4.16 10.10
CA ASP A 293 19.33 2.90 9.52
C ASP A 293 19.18 2.87 7.99
N GLU A 294 18.03 3.31 7.47
CA GLU A 294 17.82 3.42 6.02
C GLU A 294 18.75 4.48 5.40
N GLY A 295 18.98 5.59 6.10
CA GLY A 295 19.87 6.67 5.68
C GLY A 295 21.33 6.20 5.53
N GLU A 296 21.80 5.33 6.43
CA GLU A 296 23.12 4.71 6.33
C GLU A 296 23.24 3.82 5.08
N GLY A 297 22.24 2.97 4.83
CA GLY A 297 22.19 2.13 3.63
C GLY A 297 22.11 2.95 2.33
N ILE A 298 21.34 4.05 2.33
CA ILE A 298 21.25 4.97 1.21
C ILE A 298 22.60 5.63 0.93
N LEU A 299 23.31 6.09 1.97
CA LEU A 299 24.64 6.67 1.82
C LEU A 299 25.63 5.67 1.23
N GLN A 300 25.59 4.41 1.66
CA GLN A 300 26.42 3.35 1.09
C GLN A 300 26.15 3.18 -0.41
N HIS A 301 24.88 3.02 -0.82
CA HIS A 301 24.52 2.86 -2.24
C HIS A 301 24.86 4.08 -3.10
N LEU A 302 24.79 5.28 -2.53
CA LEU A 302 25.20 6.51 -3.20
C LEU A 302 26.70 6.50 -3.51
N ILE A 303 27.53 6.10 -2.55
CA ILE A 303 28.99 6.00 -2.70
C ILE A 303 29.35 4.93 -3.74
N GLU A 304 28.72 3.76 -3.66
CA GLU A 304 28.93 2.65 -4.61
C GLU A 304 28.50 3.02 -6.04
N GLY A 305 27.40 3.77 -6.17
CA GLY A 305 26.85 4.24 -7.44
C GLY A 305 27.68 5.34 -8.12
N LYS A 306 28.56 6.04 -7.37
CA LYS A 306 29.47 7.10 -7.87
C LYS A 306 28.76 8.23 -8.62
N ASP A 307 27.51 8.51 -8.25
CA ASP A 307 26.69 9.57 -8.83
C ASP A 307 26.29 10.56 -7.74
N LEU A 308 27.08 11.62 -7.58
CA LEU A 308 26.83 12.67 -6.59
C LEU A 308 25.94 13.77 -7.17
N THR A 309 24.75 13.37 -7.63
CA THR A 309 23.71 14.26 -8.14
C THR A 309 22.39 13.99 -7.43
N LEU A 310 21.38 14.82 -7.67
CA LEU A 310 20.01 14.56 -7.21
C LEU A 310 19.47 13.23 -7.78
N TYR A 311 19.82 12.91 -9.03
CA TYR A 311 19.49 11.63 -9.66
C TYR A 311 20.13 10.46 -8.92
N GLY A 312 21.43 10.55 -8.63
CA GLY A 312 22.15 9.54 -7.86
C GLY A 312 21.57 9.31 -6.46
N LEU A 313 21.21 10.39 -5.74
CA LEU A 313 20.55 10.28 -4.44
C LEU A 313 19.20 9.58 -4.54
N SER A 314 18.35 9.95 -5.50
CA SER A 314 17.07 9.30 -5.74
C SER A 314 17.23 7.81 -6.07
N ASN A 315 18.22 7.47 -6.91
CA ASN A 315 18.53 6.10 -7.26
C ASN A 315 19.07 5.28 -6.09
N ALA A 316 19.86 5.89 -5.20
CA ALA A 316 20.32 5.25 -3.98
C ALA A 316 19.16 4.88 -3.05
N VAL A 317 18.15 5.76 -2.93
CA VAL A 317 16.92 5.45 -2.18
C VAL A 317 16.14 4.29 -2.79
N THR A 318 15.91 4.32 -4.11
CA THR A 318 15.20 3.23 -4.78
C THR A 318 16.03 1.93 -4.79
N ARG A 319 17.36 2.01 -4.74
CA ARG A 319 18.23 0.83 -4.58
C ARG A 319 18.11 0.24 -3.19
N HIS A 320 18.14 1.08 -2.16
CA HIS A 320 18.05 0.62 -0.78
C HIS A 320 16.70 -0.04 -0.46
N SER A 321 15.64 0.32 -1.20
CA SER A 321 14.32 -0.35 -1.08
C SER A 321 14.38 -1.88 -1.20
N GLN A 322 15.38 -2.42 -1.91
CA GLN A 322 15.54 -3.87 -2.09
C GLN A 322 16.04 -4.57 -0.82
N ASP A 323 16.77 -3.84 0.02
CA ASP A 323 17.43 -4.40 1.21
C ASP A 323 16.50 -4.38 2.43
N VAL A 324 15.43 -3.59 2.39
CA VAL A 324 14.44 -3.51 3.47
C VAL A 324 13.58 -4.78 3.51
N GLU A 325 13.43 -5.39 4.68
CA GLU A 325 12.64 -6.62 4.87
C GLU A 325 11.15 -6.45 4.60
N ASN A 326 10.56 -5.33 5.04
CA ASN A 326 9.13 -5.08 4.92
C ASN A 326 8.78 -4.60 3.50
N TYR A 327 7.91 -5.34 2.79
CA TYR A 327 7.54 -5.02 1.42
C TYR A 327 6.72 -3.72 1.28
N ASP A 328 5.86 -3.42 2.24
CA ASP A 328 5.11 -2.15 2.26
C ASP A 328 6.09 -0.97 2.35
N ARG A 329 7.12 -1.09 3.21
CA ARG A 329 8.17 -0.07 3.37
C ARG A 329 9.09 0.03 2.16
N ALA A 330 9.50 -1.09 1.57
CA ALA A 330 10.25 -1.10 0.32
C ALA A 330 9.51 -0.31 -0.77
N THR A 331 8.22 -0.58 -0.95
CA THR A 331 7.38 0.13 -1.93
C THR A 331 7.20 1.62 -1.57
N GLN A 332 7.20 1.99 -0.28
CA GLN A 332 7.22 3.40 0.12
C GLN A 332 8.54 4.09 -0.27
N LEU A 333 9.69 3.43 -0.11
CA LEU A 333 10.98 3.97 -0.53
C LEU A 333 11.05 4.18 -2.05
N GLU A 334 10.48 3.28 -2.85
CA GLU A 334 10.34 3.47 -4.30
C GLU A 334 9.54 4.73 -4.67
N SER A 335 8.51 5.05 -3.86
CA SER A 335 7.73 6.29 -3.98
C SER A 335 8.50 7.52 -3.45
N ILE A 336 9.24 7.38 -2.36
CA ILE A 336 10.07 8.47 -1.80
C ILE A 336 11.18 8.84 -2.79
N GLY A 337 11.78 7.87 -3.47
CA GLY A 337 12.77 8.11 -4.52
C GLY A 337 12.28 9.10 -5.57
N TYR A 338 11.02 8.97 -6.03
CA TYR A 338 10.41 9.93 -6.94
C TYR A 338 10.25 11.31 -6.30
N ASN A 339 9.76 11.41 -5.06
CA ASN A 339 9.59 12.68 -4.39
C ASN A 339 10.91 13.43 -4.17
N ILE A 340 12.01 12.69 -3.97
CA ILE A 340 13.36 13.25 -3.94
C ILE A 340 13.73 13.75 -5.33
N LEU A 341 13.56 12.92 -6.37
CA LEU A 341 13.88 13.27 -7.75
C LEU A 341 13.16 14.55 -8.22
N SER A 342 11.88 14.69 -7.87
CA SER A 342 11.02 15.80 -8.28
C SER A 342 11.01 16.98 -7.32
N MET A 343 11.87 16.97 -6.28
CA MET A 343 11.88 18.04 -5.29
C MET A 343 12.16 19.40 -5.96
N PRO A 344 11.50 20.49 -5.53
CA PRO A 344 11.76 21.81 -6.08
C PRO A 344 13.24 22.21 -5.96
N ALA A 345 13.79 22.85 -6.99
CA ALA A 345 15.20 23.28 -7.02
C ALA A 345 15.61 24.13 -5.80
N ARG A 346 14.69 24.96 -5.27
CA ARG A 346 14.93 25.73 -4.03
C ARG A 346 15.17 24.84 -2.81
N GLN A 347 14.44 23.74 -2.71
CA GLN A 347 14.59 22.77 -1.63
C GLN A 347 15.91 22.02 -1.76
N TRP A 348 16.25 21.54 -2.97
CA TRP A 348 17.55 20.93 -3.25
C TRP A 348 18.70 21.86 -2.88
N ASN A 349 18.69 23.11 -3.37
CA ASN A 349 19.72 24.09 -3.09
C ASN A 349 19.87 24.37 -1.58
N ARG A 350 18.76 24.43 -0.83
CA ARG A 350 18.80 24.61 0.62
C ARG A 350 19.51 23.44 1.31
N ILE A 351 19.15 22.19 0.96
CA ILE A 351 19.81 21.00 1.50
C ILE A 351 21.31 21.01 1.14
N ASN A 352 21.62 21.33 -0.11
CA ASN A 352 22.97 21.35 -0.66
C ASN A 352 23.89 22.43 -0.04
N GLN A 353 23.30 23.54 0.43
CA GLN A 353 24.00 24.65 1.08
C GLN A 353 24.12 24.47 2.60
N MET A 354 23.14 23.84 3.26
CA MET A 354 23.18 23.65 4.72
C MET A 354 24.23 22.64 5.18
N ALA A 355 24.70 21.80 4.27
CA ALA A 355 25.82 20.88 4.47
C ALA A 355 27.17 21.44 3.93
N ALA A 356 27.21 22.70 3.46
CA ALA A 356 28.40 23.36 2.92
C ALA A 356 29.23 24.06 3.98
#